data_AF-A0A8S7NXK7-F1
#
_entry.id   AF-A0A8S7NXK7-F1
#
_cell.length_a   1.000
_cell.length_b   1.000
_cell.length_c   1.000
_cell.angle_alpha   90.00
_cell.angle_beta   90.00
_cell.angle_gamma   90.00
#
_symmetry.space_group_name_H-M   'P 1'
#
loop_
_entity.id
_entity.type
_entity.pdbx_description
1 polymer ?
#
loop_
_entity_poly.entity_id
_entity_poly.type
_entity_poly.pdbx_seq_one_letter_code
_entity_poly.pdbx_strand_id
1 'polypeptide(L)'
;MSFNPTDEQYAIINWQGQQLVVNAFSGTGKTSTLVQFARASPDSRMLYLAYNRAIRDEAERKFPFNVECRTSHQLAYARVGRHYRHRLVPGLRITDVARKLNTRYWALARVAGTGLNHFICSADAVPGLHHLPDKDEMRGVPPADALRAVQLLWNEMSNPGGTFPVTHDTYLKLFQLSGADLSHRWDTILFDEAQDA
;
A
#
# COMPACT_ATOMS: atom_id res chain seq x y z
N MET A 1 -18.73 -29.34 -6.61
CA MET A 1 -17.55 -30.05 -7.15
C MET A 1 -16.58 -30.28 -6.01
N SER A 2 -16.09 -31.50 -5.82
CA SER A 2 -15.01 -31.80 -4.86
C SER A 2 -13.75 -31.09 -5.32
N PHE A 3 -13.18 -30.23 -4.47
CA PHE A 3 -11.87 -29.66 -4.72
C PHE A 3 -10.83 -30.71 -4.31
N ASN A 4 -10.10 -31.26 -5.29
CA ASN A 4 -8.98 -32.17 -5.02
C ASN A 4 -7.68 -31.38 -5.23
N PRO A 5 -6.97 -30.99 -4.16
CA PRO A 5 -5.71 -30.26 -4.28
C PRO A 5 -4.64 -31.12 -4.97
N THR A 6 -3.73 -30.48 -5.71
CA THR A 6 -2.47 -31.12 -6.13
C THR A 6 -1.56 -31.36 -4.92
N ASP A 7 -0.49 -32.13 -5.08
CA ASP A 7 0.46 -32.38 -4.00
C ASP A 7 1.11 -31.08 -3.50
N GLU A 8 1.40 -30.13 -4.40
CA GLU A 8 1.92 -28.81 -4.04
C GLU A 8 0.88 -27.99 -3.26
N GLN A 9 -0.38 -27.99 -3.71
CA GLN A 9 -1.46 -27.31 -2.99
C GLN A 9 -1.70 -27.94 -1.63
N TYR A 10 -1.63 -29.27 -1.53
CA TYR A 10 -1.78 -29.99 -0.27
C TYR A 10 -0.65 -29.64 0.70
N ALA A 11 0.59 -29.54 0.22
CA ALA A 11 1.72 -29.10 1.04
C ALA A 11 1.52 -27.67 1.57
N ILE A 12 0.98 -26.76 0.75
CA ILE A 12 0.66 -25.38 1.17
C ILE A 12 -0.47 -25.39 2.22
N ILE A 13 -1.56 -26.12 1.96
CA ILE A 13 -2.74 -26.16 2.85
C ILE A 13 -2.39 -26.69 4.24
N ASN A 14 -1.48 -27.65 4.34
CA ASN A 14 -1.11 -28.29 5.61
C ASN A 14 0.15 -27.69 6.26
N TRP A 15 0.70 -26.61 5.71
CA TRP A 15 1.91 -25.99 6.24
C TRP A 15 1.63 -25.30 7.59
N GLN A 16 2.58 -25.40 8.53
CA GLN A 16 2.44 -24.97 9.94
C GLN A 16 3.56 -24.03 10.43
N GLY A 17 4.34 -23.44 9.51
CA GLY A 17 5.44 -22.54 9.88
C GLY A 17 4.98 -21.10 10.14
N GLN A 18 5.95 -20.17 10.21
CA GLN A 18 5.69 -18.74 10.43
C GLN A 18 5.71 -17.88 9.17
N GLN A 19 6.49 -18.25 8.16
CA GLN A 19 6.51 -17.57 6.87
C GLN A 19 6.57 -18.55 5.69
N LEU A 20 5.61 -18.46 4.77
CA LEU A 20 5.55 -19.24 3.54
C LEU A 20 5.50 -18.29 2.34
N VAL A 21 6.39 -18.51 1.37
CA VAL A 21 6.35 -17.84 0.07
C VAL A 21 6.11 -18.89 -1.00
N VAL A 22 5.09 -18.68 -1.82
CA VAL A 22 4.68 -19.61 -2.88
C VAL A 22 4.84 -18.92 -4.23
N ASN A 23 5.72 -19.47 -5.06
CA ASN A 23 5.83 -19.06 -6.46
C ASN A 23 4.78 -19.82 -7.27
N ALA A 24 3.78 -19.10 -7.78
CA ALA A 24 2.66 -19.69 -8.49
C ALA A 24 2.32 -18.88 -9.75
N PHE A 25 2.24 -19.56 -10.89
CA PHE A 25 1.91 -18.95 -12.17
C PHE A 25 0.44 -18.52 -12.24
N SER A 26 0.11 -17.66 -13.20
CA SER A 26 -1.29 -17.30 -13.47
C SER A 26 -2.13 -18.55 -13.75
N GLY A 27 -3.35 -18.58 -13.21
CA GLY A 27 -4.28 -19.70 -13.41
C GLY A 27 -4.02 -20.96 -12.56
N THR A 28 -2.98 -21.00 -11.73
CA THR A 28 -2.64 -22.17 -10.88
C THR A 28 -3.49 -22.33 -9.62
N GLY A 29 -4.51 -21.48 -9.45
CA GLY A 29 -5.43 -21.56 -8.31
C GLY A 29 -4.86 -21.00 -7.00
N LYS A 30 -4.05 -19.94 -7.06
CA LYS A 30 -3.50 -19.21 -5.89
C LYS A 30 -4.55 -18.91 -4.83
N THR A 31 -5.57 -18.12 -5.20
CA THR A 31 -6.67 -17.75 -4.29
C THR A 31 -7.45 -18.98 -3.80
N SER A 32 -7.69 -19.98 -4.66
CA SER A 32 -8.37 -21.21 -4.26
C SER A 32 -7.57 -21.99 -3.21
N THR A 33 -6.25 -22.02 -3.33
CA THR A 33 -5.35 -22.66 -2.37
C THR A 33 -5.39 -21.94 -1.03
N LEU A 34 -5.35 -20.60 -1.02
CA LEU A 34 -5.50 -19.79 0.20
C LEU A 34 -6.86 -19.99 0.89
N VAL A 35 -7.95 -20.12 0.12
CA VAL A 35 -9.28 -20.43 0.67
C VAL A 35 -9.28 -21.78 1.38
N GLN A 36 -8.62 -22.79 0.82
CA GLN A 36 -8.55 -24.12 1.46
C GLN A 36 -7.63 -24.12 2.69
N PHE A 37 -6.51 -23.40 2.63
CA PHE A 37 -5.66 -23.16 3.79
C PHE A 37 -6.46 -22.54 4.95
N ALA A 38 -7.25 -21.52 4.67
CA ALA A 38 -8.10 -20.88 5.67
C ALA A 38 -9.17 -21.82 6.26
N ARG A 39 -9.75 -22.70 5.43
CA ARG A 39 -10.72 -23.71 5.87
C ARG A 39 -10.11 -24.81 6.72
N ALA A 40 -8.84 -25.16 6.47
CA ALA A 40 -8.10 -26.14 7.24
C ALA A 40 -7.70 -25.61 8.63
N SER A 41 -7.72 -24.29 8.84
CA SER A 41 -7.34 -23.62 10.09
C SER A 41 -8.48 -22.73 10.62
N PRO A 42 -9.65 -23.29 10.98
CA PRO A 42 -10.85 -22.52 11.32
C PRO A 42 -10.71 -21.66 12.60
N ASP A 43 -9.82 -22.05 13.51
CA ASP A 43 -9.58 -21.34 14.77
C ASP A 43 -8.63 -20.14 14.63
N SER A 44 -7.91 -20.03 13.50
CA SER A 44 -7.02 -18.90 13.23
C SER A 44 -7.81 -17.72 12.68
N ARG A 45 -7.64 -16.53 13.26
CA ARG A 45 -8.17 -15.27 12.72
C ARG A 45 -7.23 -14.79 11.63
N MET A 46 -7.71 -14.70 10.40
CA MET A 46 -6.86 -14.38 9.25
C MET A 46 -7.23 -13.05 8.60
N LEU A 47 -6.24 -12.37 8.05
CA LEU A 47 -6.41 -11.21 7.18
C LEU A 47 -5.99 -11.59 5.77
N TYR A 48 -6.92 -11.51 4.81
CA TYR A 48 -6.57 -11.58 3.39
C TYR A 48 -6.37 -10.18 2.82
N LEU A 49 -5.16 -9.91 2.32
CA LEU A 49 -4.81 -8.67 1.64
C LEU A 49 -4.96 -8.85 0.13
N ALA A 50 -5.95 -8.17 -0.43
CA ALA A 50 -6.22 -8.12 -1.85
C ALA A 50 -5.55 -6.90 -2.50
N TYR A 51 -4.98 -7.09 -3.69
CA TYR A 51 -4.38 -6.01 -4.48
C TYR A 51 -5.38 -4.90 -4.85
N ASN A 52 -6.60 -5.28 -5.27
CA ASN A 52 -7.63 -4.33 -5.66
C ASN A 52 -9.01 -4.68 -5.12
N ARG A 53 -9.95 -3.74 -5.26
CA ARG A 53 -11.31 -3.87 -4.73
C ARG A 53 -12.09 -5.04 -5.35
N ALA A 54 -11.91 -5.31 -6.65
CA ALA A 54 -12.62 -6.40 -7.33
C ALA A 54 -12.19 -7.76 -6.78
N ILE A 55 -10.88 -7.98 -6.62
CA ILE A 55 -10.32 -9.19 -5.99
C ILE A 55 -10.83 -9.33 -4.56
N ARG A 56 -10.86 -8.23 -3.79
CA ARG A 56 -11.40 -8.23 -2.42
C ARG A 56 -12.87 -8.64 -2.39
N ASP A 57 -13.70 -8.05 -3.24
CA ASP A 57 -15.14 -8.34 -3.31
C ASP A 57 -15.42 -9.79 -3.75
N GLU A 58 -14.54 -10.37 -4.57
CA GLU A 58 -14.60 -11.79 -4.95
C GLU A 58 -14.14 -12.72 -3.80
N ALA A 59 -13.03 -12.37 -3.14
CA ALA A 59 -12.48 -13.10 -2.00
C ALA A 59 -13.50 -13.21 -0.86
N GLU A 60 -14.19 -12.11 -0.53
CA GLU A 60 -15.22 -12.06 0.51
C GLU A 60 -16.34 -13.11 0.32
N ARG A 61 -16.62 -13.51 -0.93
CA ARG A 61 -17.64 -14.53 -1.23
C ARG A 61 -17.13 -15.97 -1.12
N LYS A 62 -15.80 -16.16 -1.14
CA LYS A 62 -15.15 -17.48 -1.21
C LYS A 62 -14.53 -17.91 0.10
N PHE A 63 -13.90 -16.97 0.81
CA PHE A 63 -13.21 -17.22 2.06
C PHE A 63 -14.20 -17.55 3.19
N PRO A 64 -13.79 -18.40 4.16
CA PRO A 64 -14.59 -18.71 5.34
C PRO A 64 -14.64 -17.54 6.33
N PHE A 65 -15.55 -17.63 7.32
CA PHE A 65 -15.85 -16.53 8.26
C PHE A 65 -14.65 -16.08 9.11
N ASN A 66 -13.66 -16.94 9.31
CA ASN A 66 -12.45 -16.64 10.08
C ASN A 66 -11.45 -15.76 9.32
N VAL A 67 -11.76 -15.38 8.07
CA VAL A 67 -10.92 -14.50 7.25
C VAL A 67 -11.60 -13.16 6.99
N GLU A 68 -10.92 -12.07 7.34
CA GLU A 68 -11.31 -10.72 6.95
C GLU A 68 -10.61 -10.34 5.64
N CYS A 69 -11.34 -9.99 4.58
CA CYS A 69 -10.74 -9.56 3.32
C CYS A 69 -10.67 -8.03 3.24
N ARG A 70 -9.48 -7.47 2.99
CA ARG A 70 -9.25 -6.03 2.87
C ARG A 70 -8.26 -5.72 1.75
N THR A 71 -8.32 -4.52 1.20
CA THR A 71 -7.16 -3.96 0.50
C THR A 71 -6.24 -3.24 1.50
N SER A 72 -4.97 -3.03 1.12
CA SER A 72 -4.00 -2.27 1.93
C SER A 72 -4.53 -0.86 2.27
N HIS A 73 -5.16 -0.18 1.31
CA HIS A 73 -5.79 1.12 1.56
C HIS A 73 -6.98 1.05 2.52
N GLN A 74 -7.79 -0.01 2.50
CA GLN A 74 -8.90 -0.16 3.45
C GLN A 74 -8.38 -0.36 4.88
N LEU A 75 -7.33 -1.17 5.02
CA LEU A 75 -6.66 -1.40 6.30
C LEU A 75 -6.06 -0.10 6.84
N ALA A 76 -5.29 0.61 6.02
CA ALA A 76 -4.65 1.87 6.38
C ALA A 76 -5.66 3.00 6.65
N TYR A 77 -6.75 3.06 5.87
CA TYR A 77 -7.77 4.10 6.05
C TYR A 77 -8.43 4.01 7.43
N ALA A 78 -8.71 2.79 7.90
CA ALA A 78 -9.36 2.58 9.19
C ALA A 78 -8.53 3.12 10.37
N ARG A 79 -7.20 3.01 10.31
CA ARG A 79 -6.27 3.40 11.39
C ARG A 79 -5.73 4.82 11.25
N VAL A 80 -5.43 5.26 10.02
CA VAL A 80 -4.75 6.54 9.75
C VAL A 80 -5.59 7.45 8.88
N GLY A 81 -6.13 6.93 7.77
CA GLY A 81 -6.80 7.75 6.76
C GLY A 81 -8.01 8.55 7.24
N ARG A 82 -8.76 8.06 8.24
CA ARG A 82 -9.89 8.78 8.85
C ARG A 82 -9.53 10.17 9.36
N HIS A 83 -8.31 10.37 9.85
CA HIS A 83 -7.84 11.68 10.35
C HIS A 83 -7.72 12.73 9.23
N TYR A 84 -7.54 12.29 7.99
CA TYR A 84 -7.33 13.15 6.82
C TYR A 84 -8.60 13.33 5.97
N ARG A 85 -9.73 12.74 6.37
CA ARG A 85 -10.98 12.70 5.58
C ARG A 85 -11.43 14.07 5.04
N HIS A 86 -11.23 15.14 5.81
CA HIS A 86 -11.67 16.49 5.47
C HIS A 86 -10.87 17.15 4.33
N ARG A 87 -9.70 16.62 3.99
CA ARG A 87 -8.80 17.14 2.94
C ARG A 87 -8.26 16.03 2.02
N LEU A 88 -8.92 14.88 2.03
CA LEU A 88 -8.60 13.75 1.17
C LEU A 88 -9.05 14.05 -0.26
N VAL A 89 -8.12 13.99 -1.20
CA VAL A 89 -8.35 14.22 -2.63
C VAL A 89 -7.92 12.99 -3.44
N PRO A 90 -8.54 12.73 -4.60
CA PRO A 90 -8.18 11.57 -5.43
C PRO A 90 -6.76 11.66 -6.01
N GLY A 91 -6.22 12.86 -6.15
CA GLY A 91 -4.86 13.08 -6.64
C GLY A 91 -4.39 14.49 -6.33
N LEU A 92 -3.08 14.64 -6.10
CA LEU A 92 -2.47 15.93 -5.80
C LEU A 92 -2.29 16.74 -7.09
N ARG A 93 -2.88 17.93 -7.17
CA ARG A 93 -2.74 18.78 -8.36
C ARG A 93 -1.42 19.52 -8.32
N ILE A 94 -0.77 19.64 -9.47
CA ILE A 94 0.45 20.45 -9.63
C ILE A 94 0.26 21.90 -9.17
N THR A 95 -0.95 22.46 -9.32
CA THR A 95 -1.27 23.82 -8.86
C THR A 95 -1.23 23.95 -7.34
N ASP A 96 -1.61 22.90 -6.61
CA ASP A 96 -1.56 22.88 -5.15
C ASP A 96 -0.11 22.79 -4.68
N VAL A 97 0.70 21.98 -5.35
CA VAL A 97 2.15 21.90 -5.13
C VAL A 97 2.83 23.25 -5.37
N ALA A 98 2.60 23.87 -6.54
CA ALA A 98 3.21 25.15 -6.88
C ALA A 98 2.82 26.27 -5.90
N ARG A 99 1.54 26.32 -5.50
CA ARG A 99 1.04 27.25 -4.49
C ARG A 99 1.72 27.02 -3.14
N LYS A 100 1.84 25.77 -2.71
CA LYS A 100 2.44 25.45 -1.41
C LYS A 100 3.93 25.74 -1.36
N LEU A 101 4.64 25.52 -2.46
CA LEU A 101 6.05 25.88 -2.64
C LEU A 101 6.26 27.37 -2.92
N ASN A 102 5.18 28.16 -3.05
CA ASN A 102 5.21 29.57 -3.44
C ASN A 102 6.13 29.83 -4.65
N THR A 103 5.99 29.02 -5.70
CA THR A 103 6.88 29.07 -6.87
C THR A 103 6.11 29.27 -8.16
N ARG A 104 6.70 30.05 -9.07
CA ARG A 104 6.28 30.14 -10.49
C ARG A 104 7.09 29.21 -11.40
N TYR A 105 8.13 28.57 -10.85
CA TYR A 105 8.96 27.62 -11.58
C TYR A 105 8.28 26.25 -11.61
N TRP A 106 7.45 26.02 -12.64
CA TRP A 106 6.65 24.80 -12.79
C TRP A 106 7.48 23.51 -12.85
N ALA A 107 8.73 23.57 -13.29
CA ALA A 107 9.59 22.38 -13.30
C ALA A 107 9.88 21.90 -11.86
N LEU A 108 10.14 22.82 -10.91
CA LEU A 108 10.31 22.46 -9.50
C LEU A 108 9.05 21.80 -8.94
N ALA A 109 7.87 22.34 -9.22
CA ALA A 109 6.60 21.75 -8.76
C ALA A 109 6.37 20.34 -9.33
N ARG A 110 6.67 20.12 -10.62
CA ARG A 110 6.61 18.78 -11.23
C ARG A 110 7.59 17.81 -10.59
N VAL A 111 8.86 18.20 -10.52
CA VAL A 111 9.94 17.37 -9.98
C VAL A 111 9.68 17.01 -8.52
N ALA A 112 9.25 17.97 -7.71
CA ALA A 112 8.89 17.72 -6.32
C ALA A 112 7.66 16.82 -6.19
N GLY A 113 6.64 16.99 -7.04
CA GLY A 113 5.49 16.09 -7.07
C GLY A 113 5.86 14.65 -7.44
N THR A 114 6.71 14.47 -8.46
CA THR A 114 7.20 13.14 -8.85
C THR A 114 8.07 12.52 -7.76
N GLY A 115 9.03 13.27 -7.21
CA GLY A 115 9.91 12.76 -6.15
C GLY A 115 9.16 12.42 -4.86
N LEU A 116 8.11 13.18 -4.55
CA LEU A 116 7.19 12.86 -3.46
C LEU A 116 6.44 11.56 -3.73
N ASN A 117 5.95 11.34 -4.96
CA ASN A 117 5.28 10.10 -5.33
C ASN A 117 6.23 8.90 -5.23
N HIS A 118 7.45 9.01 -5.74
CA HIS A 118 8.47 7.97 -5.61
C HIS A 118 8.77 7.62 -4.15
N PHE A 119 8.85 8.63 -3.26
CA PHE A 119 9.00 8.39 -1.82
C PHE A 119 7.76 7.72 -1.19
N ILE A 120 6.56 8.15 -1.54
CA ILE A 120 5.32 7.57 -1.03
C ILE A 120 5.20 6.09 -1.44
N CYS A 121 5.67 5.73 -2.63
CA CYS A 121 5.69 4.36 -3.13
C CYS A 121 6.92 3.54 -2.71
N SER A 122 7.84 4.08 -1.91
CA SER A 122 9.05 3.36 -1.47
C SER A 122 8.92 2.76 -0.06
N ALA A 123 9.86 1.89 0.31
CA ALA A 123 9.99 1.38 1.67
C ALA A 123 10.63 2.38 2.65
N ASP A 124 11.19 3.50 2.16
CA ASP A 124 12.05 4.38 2.97
C ASP A 124 11.28 5.19 4.02
N ALA A 125 11.94 5.46 5.13
CA ALA A 125 11.36 6.23 6.23
C ALA A 125 11.26 7.73 5.95
N VAL A 126 12.18 8.26 5.13
CA VAL A 126 12.29 9.70 4.83
C VAL A 126 12.59 9.95 3.35
N PRO A 127 12.17 11.09 2.78
CA PRO A 127 12.55 11.44 1.42
C PRO A 127 14.06 11.67 1.30
N GLY A 128 14.71 10.90 0.42
CA GLY A 128 16.11 11.03 -0.01
C GLY A 128 16.27 11.39 -1.50
N LEU A 129 17.50 11.70 -1.91
CA LEU A 129 17.87 12.10 -3.29
C LEU A 129 17.54 11.04 -4.34
N HIS A 130 17.58 9.75 -3.98
CA HIS A 130 17.30 8.63 -4.88
C HIS A 130 15.82 8.52 -5.26
N HIS A 131 14.93 9.23 -4.58
CA HIS A 131 13.53 9.35 -5.00
C HIS A 131 13.34 10.40 -6.09
N LEU A 132 14.31 11.28 -6.32
CA LEU A 132 14.18 12.29 -7.35
C LEU A 132 14.18 11.64 -8.74
N PRO A 133 13.47 12.23 -9.72
CA PRO A 133 13.53 11.81 -11.11
C PRO A 133 14.95 11.81 -11.68
N ASP A 134 15.12 11.11 -12.80
CA ASP A 134 16.38 11.12 -13.55
C ASP A 134 16.74 12.54 -14.02
N LYS A 135 18.04 12.77 -14.24
CA LYS A 135 18.60 14.11 -14.55
C LYS A 135 17.89 14.83 -15.70
N ASP A 136 17.47 14.09 -16.73
CA ASP A 136 16.77 14.66 -17.89
C ASP A 136 15.35 15.15 -17.53
N GLU A 137 14.67 14.45 -16.61
CA GLU A 137 13.35 14.81 -16.12
C GLU A 137 13.38 15.97 -15.12
N MET A 138 14.53 16.19 -14.47
CA MET A 138 14.77 17.31 -13.56
C MET A 138 14.70 18.66 -14.26
N ARG A 139 14.90 18.74 -15.59
CA ARG A 139 14.80 19.97 -16.40
C ARG A 139 15.53 21.18 -15.80
N GLY A 140 16.73 20.94 -15.27
CA GLY A 140 17.60 21.96 -14.66
C GLY A 140 17.26 22.33 -13.22
N VAL A 141 16.28 21.70 -12.58
CA VAL A 141 16.02 21.87 -11.14
C VAL A 141 17.22 21.31 -10.35
N PRO A 142 17.86 22.09 -9.46
CA PRO A 142 18.92 21.56 -8.60
C PRO A 142 18.39 20.45 -7.68
N PRO A 143 19.06 19.28 -7.58
CA PRO A 143 18.59 18.16 -6.75
C PRO A 143 18.35 18.54 -5.28
N ALA A 144 19.20 19.42 -4.71
CA ALA A 144 19.03 19.90 -3.34
C ALA A 144 17.73 20.69 -3.13
N ASP A 145 17.34 21.53 -4.10
CA ASP A 145 16.10 22.31 -4.03
C ASP A 145 14.87 21.43 -4.27
N ALA A 146 14.96 20.48 -5.20
CA ALA A 146 13.94 19.47 -5.41
C ALA A 146 13.70 18.65 -4.13
N LEU A 147 14.75 18.14 -3.49
CA LEU A 147 14.63 17.36 -2.26
C LEU A 147 14.00 18.19 -1.13
N ARG A 148 14.44 19.45 -0.96
CA ARG A 148 13.85 20.36 0.05
C ARG A 148 12.36 20.56 -0.20
N ALA A 149 11.95 20.71 -1.46
CA ALA A 149 10.55 20.82 -1.84
C ALA A 149 9.77 19.53 -1.54
N VAL A 150 10.31 18.36 -1.84
CA VAL A 150 9.70 17.05 -1.48
C VAL A 150 9.49 16.94 0.02
N GLN A 151 10.52 17.24 0.82
CA GLN A 151 10.46 17.17 2.29
C GLN A 151 9.41 18.14 2.86
N LEU A 152 9.33 19.36 2.32
CA LEU A 152 8.31 20.33 2.70
C LEU A 152 6.90 19.79 2.40
N LEU A 153 6.67 19.29 1.19
CA LEU A 153 5.36 18.72 0.81
C LEU A 153 4.99 17.54 1.71
N TRP A 154 5.94 16.64 1.97
CA TRP A 154 5.72 15.50 2.86
C TRP A 154 5.32 15.94 4.27
N ASN A 155 6.01 16.92 4.87
CA ASN A 155 5.68 17.45 6.19
C ASN A 155 4.25 18.03 6.25
N GLU A 156 3.80 18.63 5.15
CA GLU A 156 2.49 19.28 5.05
C GLU A 156 1.35 18.27 4.85
N MET A 157 1.63 17.22 4.09
CA MET A 157 0.73 16.10 3.91
C MET A 157 0.62 15.25 5.18
N SER A 158 1.72 15.04 5.91
CA SER A 158 1.76 14.20 7.10
C SER A 158 1.18 14.89 8.35
N ASN A 159 1.24 16.22 8.45
CA ASN A 159 0.71 16.98 9.60
C ASN A 159 -0.82 16.82 9.77
N PRO A 160 -1.37 16.11 10.78
CA PRO A 160 -2.81 15.85 10.91
C PRO A 160 -3.69 17.10 11.00
N GLY A 161 -3.17 18.22 11.53
CA GLY A 161 -3.89 19.50 11.66
C GLY A 161 -3.72 20.45 10.47
N GLY A 162 -3.02 20.02 9.40
CA GLY A 162 -2.80 20.83 8.21
C GLY A 162 -4.02 20.93 7.30
N THR A 163 -3.98 21.89 6.38
CA THR A 163 -5.02 22.08 5.35
C THR A 163 -4.57 21.63 3.95
N PHE A 164 -3.31 21.26 3.80
CA PHE A 164 -2.75 20.83 2.52
C PHE A 164 -3.39 19.51 2.06
N PRO A 165 -3.77 19.36 0.78
CA PRO A 165 -4.45 18.16 0.30
C PRO A 165 -3.65 16.88 0.52
N VAL A 166 -4.36 15.80 0.83
CA VAL A 166 -3.79 14.48 1.11
C VAL A 166 -4.37 13.45 0.15
N THR A 167 -3.57 12.50 -0.34
CA THR A 167 -4.03 11.43 -1.23
C THR A 167 -4.23 10.12 -0.48
N HIS A 168 -4.83 9.13 -1.13
CA HIS A 168 -4.99 7.79 -0.57
C HIS A 168 -3.64 7.12 -0.25
N ASP A 169 -2.63 7.35 -1.07
CA ASP A 169 -1.29 6.77 -0.88
C ASP A 169 -0.52 7.45 0.24
N THR A 170 -0.85 8.70 0.57
CA THR A 170 -0.23 9.41 1.69
C THR A 170 -0.54 8.73 3.01
N TYR A 171 -1.81 8.44 3.30
CA TYR A 171 -2.14 7.77 4.56
C TYR A 171 -1.69 6.31 4.57
N LEU A 172 -1.56 5.69 3.38
CA LEU A 172 -0.98 4.35 3.27
C LEU A 172 0.50 4.37 3.65
N LYS A 173 1.27 5.34 3.15
CA LYS A 173 2.65 5.59 3.57
C LYS A 173 2.76 5.85 5.06
N LEU A 174 1.89 6.70 5.63
CA LEU A 174 1.87 6.94 7.08
C LEU A 174 1.53 5.68 7.89
N PHE A 175 0.64 4.83 7.39
CA PHE A 175 0.33 3.54 8.02
C PHE A 175 1.54 2.60 7.99
N GLN A 176 2.24 2.50 6.86
CA GLN A 176 3.51 1.76 6.77
C GLN A 176 4.53 2.29 7.79
N LEU A 177 4.75 3.61 7.83
CA LEU A 177 5.70 4.24 8.74
C LEU A 177 5.33 4.11 10.21
N SER A 178 4.04 3.88 10.52
CA SER A 178 3.59 3.69 11.89
C SER A 178 4.06 2.37 12.52
N GLY A 179 4.64 1.45 11.72
CA GLY A 179 5.04 0.13 12.22
C GLY A 179 3.85 -0.64 12.80
N ALA A 180 2.69 -0.52 12.15
CA ALA A 180 1.42 -1.02 12.67
C ALA A 180 1.49 -2.52 12.99
N ASP A 181 1.45 -2.85 14.28
CA ASP A 181 1.26 -4.24 14.70
C ASP A 181 -0.18 -4.68 14.41
N LEU A 182 -0.31 -5.80 13.68
CA LEU A 182 -1.56 -6.42 13.26
C LEU A 182 -1.87 -7.69 14.07
N SER A 183 -0.90 -8.21 14.82
CA SER A 183 -0.99 -9.48 15.56
C SER A 183 -2.08 -9.49 16.63
N HIS A 184 -2.46 -8.32 17.15
CA HIS A 184 -3.56 -8.20 18.11
C HIS A 184 -4.93 -8.63 17.53
N ARG A 185 -5.12 -8.51 16.21
CA ARG A 185 -6.41 -8.81 15.55
C ARG A 185 -6.36 -10.07 14.70
N TRP A 186 -5.22 -10.35 14.08
CA TRP A 186 -5.07 -11.47 13.16
C TRP A 186 -3.83 -12.27 13.51
N ASP A 187 -3.99 -13.58 13.49
CA ASP A 187 -2.94 -14.55 13.77
C ASP A 187 -2.15 -14.87 12.49
N THR A 188 -2.82 -14.80 11.32
CA THR A 188 -2.23 -15.07 10.01
C THR A 188 -2.58 -13.98 8.99
N ILE A 189 -1.61 -13.61 8.15
CA ILE A 189 -1.84 -12.75 6.98
C ILE A 189 -1.69 -13.58 5.72
N LEU A 190 -2.73 -13.60 4.89
CA LEU A 190 -2.73 -14.19 3.56
C LEU A 190 -2.56 -13.06 2.55
N PHE A 191 -1.53 -13.15 1.72
CA PHE A 191 -1.24 -12.12 0.72
C PHE A 191 -1.16 -12.75 -0.68
N ASP A 192 -2.01 -12.27 -1.57
CA ASP A 192 -2.15 -12.74 -2.95
C ASP A 192 -1.67 -11.65 -3.91
N GLU A 193 -1.07 -12.05 -5.03
CA GLU A 193 -0.43 -11.14 -5.99
C GLU A 193 0.58 -10.16 -5.36
N ALA A 194 1.36 -10.64 -4.39
CA ALA A 194 2.34 -9.83 -3.67
C ALA A 194 3.41 -9.20 -4.58
N GLN A 195 3.66 -9.76 -5.77
CA GLN A 195 4.57 -9.18 -6.76
C GLN A 195 4.03 -7.92 -7.45
N ASP A 196 2.70 -7.73 -7.45
CA ASP A 196 2.04 -6.60 -8.09
C ASP A 196 1.74 -5.45 -7.10
N ALA A 197 2.07 -5.64 -5.82
CA ALA A 197 1.68 -4.79 -4.71
C ALA A 197 2.73 -3.76 -4.27
#